data_AF-A0A7C4F233-F1
#
_entry.id   AF-A0A7C4F233-F1
#
_cell.length_a   1.000
_cell.length_b   1.000
_cell.length_c   1.000
_cell.angle_alpha   90.00
_cell.angle_beta   90.00
_cell.angle_gamma   90.00
#
_symmetry.space_group_name_H-M   'P 1'
#
loop_
_entity.id
_entity.type
_entity.pdbx_description
1 polymer ?
#
loop_
_entity_poly.entity_id
_entity_poly.type
_entity_poly.pdbx_seq_one_letter_code
_entity_poly.pdbx_strand_id
1 'polypeptide(L)'
;MDVAELFRMYKEMRACALTVEDVKNALAYKAELESAGFTIDALPKLREASKAYGGFAKVIEAVVSYGKLETLKVETEKVALNKSELNKKVEELKKLVEDLERRKAGAEDALKTYEELRKMDFEAENLKMLSEASSKYGGVEETLTAINTYTNLKKLEEELSKREGEKGAVETELKMKQAEYAHLQSVIAMCDKLLYDLKFSIPAITDIYDVAKNYGEPIEVLKAVRAYGDMKTIEKNIEKLSSRKLELEANIDTLRGEVNRLKSASKELADGIATLFDPLVRRLDENLKTLNEGLSKTSSTMLKAHEEHMKALDKAMTESADQMREIVKGLGKEYGDALALIEGRLSEATRKLGGLEKEIERMEHLKTIGELMTKPMEVKEPPINIFAGTFVYVTGLRNFIDLHKSEIKDYYSLESKIEDLQKLILDRLRQGE
;
A
#
# COMPACT_ATOMS: atom_id res chain seq x y z
N MET A 1 -123.77 -140.09 75.82
CA MET A 1 -125.22 -140.03 75.62
C MET A 1 -125.74 -141.46 75.70
N ASP A 2 -126.53 -141.77 76.72
CA ASP A 2 -127.15 -143.08 76.90
C ASP A 2 -128.19 -143.33 75.77
N VAL A 3 -128.40 -144.58 75.37
CA VAL A 3 -129.40 -144.99 74.37
C VAL A 3 -130.80 -144.45 74.71
N ALA A 4 -131.14 -144.37 76.00
CA ALA A 4 -132.39 -143.77 76.45
C ALA A 4 -132.49 -142.26 76.11
N GLU A 5 -131.39 -141.51 76.25
CA GLU A 5 -131.33 -140.10 75.87
C GLU A 5 -131.38 -139.91 74.35
N LEU A 6 -130.77 -140.82 73.59
CA LEU A 6 -130.81 -140.78 72.12
C LEU A 6 -132.20 -141.03 71.57
N PHE A 7 -132.96 -141.94 72.18
CA PHE A 7 -134.37 -142.14 71.85
C PHE A 7 -135.25 -140.95 72.24
N ARG A 8 -134.96 -140.29 73.38
CA ARG A 8 -135.67 -139.06 73.77
C ARG A 8 -135.38 -137.91 72.80
N MET A 9 -134.11 -137.67 72.49
CA MET A 9 -133.70 -136.62 71.54
C MET A 9 -134.28 -136.89 70.15
N TYR A 10 -134.28 -138.15 69.69
CA TYR A 10 -134.91 -138.51 68.42
C TYR A 10 -136.43 -138.29 68.44
N LYS A 11 -137.12 -138.62 69.55
CA LYS A 11 -138.56 -138.32 69.71
C LYS A 11 -138.84 -136.82 69.71
N GLU A 12 -138.05 -136.02 70.42
CA GLU A 12 -138.20 -134.57 70.48
C GLU A 12 -137.91 -133.90 69.14
N MET A 13 -136.82 -134.29 68.46
CA MET A 13 -136.52 -133.85 67.09
C MET A 13 -137.66 -134.17 66.13
N ARG A 14 -138.20 -135.41 66.18
CA ARG A 14 -139.31 -135.82 65.32
C ARG A 14 -140.61 -135.07 65.66
N ALA A 15 -140.84 -134.74 66.93
CA ALA A 15 -141.98 -133.92 67.36
C ALA A 15 -141.90 -132.48 66.83
N CYS A 16 -140.69 -131.94 66.67
CA CYS A 16 -140.44 -130.65 66.01
C CYS A 16 -140.31 -130.75 64.48
N ALA A 17 -140.61 -131.92 63.89
CA ALA A 17 -140.43 -132.23 62.47
C ALA A 17 -139.00 -132.02 61.93
N LEU A 18 -137.99 -132.06 62.80
CA LEU A 18 -136.58 -131.93 62.41
C LEU A 18 -135.99 -133.27 62.03
N THR A 19 -135.32 -133.32 60.88
CA THR A 19 -134.54 -134.48 60.45
C THR A 19 -133.15 -134.47 61.07
N VAL A 20 -132.47 -135.63 61.06
CA VAL A 20 -131.07 -135.72 61.48
C VAL A 20 -130.18 -134.81 60.62
N GLU A 21 -130.51 -134.62 59.34
CA GLU A 21 -129.77 -133.74 58.43
C GLU A 21 -129.97 -132.26 58.80
N ASP A 22 -131.17 -131.86 59.25
CA ASP A 22 -131.43 -130.49 59.71
C ASP A 22 -130.58 -130.13 60.93
N VAL A 23 -130.41 -131.07 61.87
CA VAL A 23 -129.56 -130.86 63.06
C VAL A 23 -128.09 -130.82 62.68
N LYS A 24 -127.65 -131.68 61.76
CA LYS A 24 -126.29 -131.64 61.24
C LYS A 24 -126.00 -130.30 60.55
N ASN A 25 -126.91 -129.82 59.70
CA ASN A 25 -126.78 -128.51 59.05
C ASN A 25 -126.79 -127.37 60.06
N ALA A 26 -127.69 -127.41 61.06
CA ALA A 26 -127.73 -126.40 62.12
C ALA A 26 -126.43 -126.36 62.94
N LEU A 27 -125.83 -127.52 63.23
CA LEU A 27 -124.53 -127.59 63.92
C LEU A 27 -123.37 -127.10 63.04
N ALA A 28 -123.38 -127.39 61.73
CA ALA A 28 -122.41 -126.87 60.79
C ALA A 28 -122.50 -125.33 60.68
N TYR A 29 -123.71 -124.80 60.49
CA TYR A 29 -123.94 -123.35 60.49
C TYR A 29 -123.56 -122.70 61.81
N LYS A 30 -123.83 -123.35 62.95
CA LYS A 30 -123.37 -122.87 64.25
C LYS A 30 -121.85 -122.76 64.30
N ALA A 31 -121.12 -123.78 63.87
CA ALA A 31 -119.66 -123.77 63.88
C ALA A 31 -119.09 -122.67 62.96
N GLU A 32 -119.68 -122.47 61.77
CA GLU A 32 -119.29 -121.39 60.86
C GLU A 32 -119.56 -120.01 61.48
N LEU A 33 -120.74 -119.82 62.07
CA LEU A 33 -121.11 -118.58 62.75
C LEU A 33 -120.17 -118.28 63.93
N GLU A 34 -119.87 -119.28 64.76
CA GLU A 34 -118.92 -119.14 65.87
C GLU A 34 -117.51 -118.81 65.37
N SER A 35 -117.06 -119.44 64.26
CA SER A 35 -115.76 -119.13 63.64
C SER A 35 -115.70 -117.70 63.08
N ALA A 36 -116.85 -117.16 62.64
CA ALA A 36 -117.01 -115.77 62.23
C ALA A 36 -117.24 -114.81 63.42
N GLY A 37 -117.19 -115.30 64.67
CA GLY A 37 -117.32 -114.50 65.88
C GLY A 37 -118.75 -114.35 66.41
N PHE A 38 -119.76 -114.98 65.79
CA PHE A 38 -121.14 -115.00 66.27
C PHE A 38 -121.33 -116.09 67.32
N THR A 39 -120.90 -115.82 68.54
CA THR A 39 -121.12 -116.71 69.69
C THR A 39 -122.58 -116.67 70.16
N ILE A 40 -123.00 -117.65 70.97
CA ILE A 40 -124.35 -117.67 71.59
C ILE A 40 -124.66 -116.37 72.33
N ASP A 41 -123.66 -115.76 72.98
CA ASP A 41 -123.81 -114.48 73.71
C ASP A 41 -124.06 -113.28 72.77
N ALA A 42 -123.75 -113.40 71.48
CA ALA A 42 -124.04 -112.40 70.46
C ALA A 42 -125.47 -112.50 69.90
N LEU A 43 -126.14 -113.65 70.05
CA LEU A 43 -127.51 -113.85 69.55
C LEU A 43 -128.55 -112.91 70.18
N PRO A 44 -128.52 -112.59 71.50
CA PRO A 44 -129.39 -111.57 72.08
C PRO A 44 -129.24 -110.21 71.40
N LYS A 45 -128.00 -109.77 71.14
CA LYS A 45 -127.73 -108.49 70.46
C LYS A 45 -128.21 -108.50 69.01
N LEU A 46 -128.00 -109.62 68.30
CA LEU A 46 -128.51 -109.78 66.93
C LEU A 46 -130.04 -109.79 66.90
N ARG A 47 -130.68 -110.38 67.91
CA ARG A 47 -132.14 -110.36 68.07
C ARG A 47 -132.66 -108.96 68.39
N GLU A 48 -131.99 -108.20 69.25
CA GLU A 48 -132.34 -106.79 69.52
C GLU A 48 -132.18 -105.92 68.27
N ALA A 49 -131.08 -106.06 67.54
CA ALA A 49 -130.89 -105.40 66.25
C ALA A 49 -132.00 -105.81 65.26
N SER A 50 -132.32 -107.10 65.18
CA SER A 50 -133.42 -107.61 64.35
C SER A 50 -134.75 -106.94 64.72
N LYS A 51 -135.07 -106.77 66.01
CA LYS A 51 -136.27 -106.04 66.43
C LYS A 51 -136.23 -104.57 66.01
N ALA A 52 -135.11 -103.88 66.22
CA ALA A 52 -134.96 -102.46 65.91
C ALA A 52 -135.05 -102.17 64.40
N TYR A 53 -134.54 -103.09 63.57
CA TYR A 53 -134.48 -102.91 62.12
C TYR A 53 -135.64 -103.58 61.36
N GLY A 54 -136.62 -104.18 62.04
CA GLY A 54 -137.81 -104.76 61.40
C GLY A 54 -137.63 -106.20 60.88
N GLY A 55 -136.70 -106.96 61.47
CA GLY A 55 -136.42 -108.37 61.21
C GLY A 55 -134.96 -108.63 60.83
N PHE A 56 -134.55 -109.91 60.86
CA PHE A 56 -133.16 -110.31 60.54
C PHE A 56 -132.78 -110.00 59.09
N ALA A 57 -133.74 -110.11 58.16
CA ALA A 57 -133.52 -109.73 56.77
C ALA A 57 -133.08 -108.27 56.62
N LYS A 58 -133.70 -107.36 57.40
CA LYS A 58 -133.36 -105.93 57.38
C LYS A 58 -132.02 -105.62 58.02
N VAL A 59 -131.61 -106.39 59.03
CA VAL A 59 -130.25 -106.31 59.60
C VAL A 59 -129.21 -106.71 58.57
N ILE A 60 -129.44 -107.79 57.82
CA ILE A 60 -128.53 -108.22 56.74
C ILE A 60 -128.48 -107.15 55.64
N GLU A 61 -129.63 -106.59 55.21
CA GLU A 61 -129.67 -105.47 54.26
C GLU A 61 -128.88 -104.25 54.77
N ALA A 62 -128.98 -103.91 56.07
CA ALA A 62 -128.24 -102.81 56.67
C ALA A 62 -126.72 -103.06 56.69
N VAL A 63 -126.28 -104.27 57.04
CA VAL A 63 -124.85 -104.64 57.02
C VAL A 63 -124.29 -104.58 55.59
N VAL A 64 -125.02 -105.12 54.61
CA VAL A 64 -124.64 -105.03 53.19
C VAL A 64 -124.61 -103.58 52.72
N SER A 65 -125.54 -102.74 53.18
CA SER A 65 -125.59 -101.31 52.82
C SER A 65 -124.43 -100.53 53.45
N TYR A 66 -124.02 -100.86 54.68
CA TYR A 66 -122.87 -100.25 55.33
C TYR A 66 -121.55 -100.62 54.64
N GLY A 67 -121.41 -101.88 54.20
CA GLY A 67 -120.27 -102.30 53.37
C GLY A 67 -120.16 -101.48 52.07
N LYS A 68 -121.30 -101.19 51.42
CA LYS A 68 -121.35 -100.29 50.25
C LYS A 68 -120.98 -98.84 50.61
N LEU A 69 -121.32 -98.39 51.82
CA LEU A 69 -121.00 -97.04 52.31
C LEU A 69 -119.50 -96.87 52.54
N GLU A 70 -118.82 -97.87 53.11
CA GLU A 70 -117.37 -97.84 53.33
C GLU A 70 -116.62 -97.83 51.99
N THR A 71 -117.08 -98.60 50.98
CA THR A 71 -116.52 -98.51 49.62
C THR A 71 -116.74 -97.13 48.99
N LEU A 72 -117.92 -96.52 49.17
CA LEU A 72 -118.18 -95.16 48.69
C LEU A 72 -117.31 -94.11 49.39
N LYS A 73 -117.01 -94.30 50.67
CA LYS A 73 -116.14 -93.41 51.43
C LYS A 73 -114.71 -93.45 50.89
N VAL A 74 -114.15 -94.64 50.66
CA VAL A 74 -112.81 -94.81 50.05
C VAL A 74 -112.77 -94.21 48.64
N GLU A 75 -113.81 -94.41 47.83
CA GLU A 75 -113.89 -93.78 46.51
C GLU A 75 -114.00 -92.25 46.60
N THR A 76 -114.73 -91.72 47.57
CA THR A 76 -114.86 -90.27 47.81
C THR A 76 -113.52 -89.65 48.23
N GLU A 77 -112.76 -90.32 49.11
CA GLU A 77 -111.41 -89.90 49.50
C GLU A 77 -110.44 -89.93 48.30
N LYS A 78 -110.51 -90.97 47.47
CA LYS A 78 -109.73 -91.07 46.22
C LYS A 78 -110.09 -89.95 45.23
N VAL A 79 -111.37 -89.64 45.06
CA VAL A 79 -111.84 -88.53 44.21
C VAL A 79 -111.39 -87.19 44.77
N ALA A 80 -111.41 -86.99 46.10
CA ALA A 80 -110.92 -85.78 46.74
C ALA A 80 -109.41 -85.59 46.52
N LEU A 81 -108.62 -86.66 46.63
CA LEU A 81 -107.19 -86.64 46.34
C LEU A 81 -106.92 -86.29 44.87
N ASN A 82 -107.59 -86.96 43.94
CA ASN A 82 -107.49 -86.68 42.50
C ASN A 82 -107.90 -85.24 42.18
N LYS A 83 -108.95 -84.70 42.81
CA LYS A 83 -109.37 -83.30 42.66
C LYS A 83 -108.28 -82.34 43.12
N SER A 84 -107.63 -82.62 44.25
CA SER A 84 -106.51 -81.83 44.75
C SER A 84 -105.31 -81.85 43.79
N GLU A 85 -104.94 -83.02 43.27
CA GLU A 85 -103.85 -83.15 42.28
C GLU A 85 -104.17 -82.43 40.96
N LEU A 86 -105.40 -82.56 40.47
CA LEU A 86 -105.85 -81.89 39.26
C LEU A 86 -105.80 -80.36 39.44
N ASN A 87 -106.21 -79.85 40.61
CA ASN A 87 -106.13 -78.42 40.92
C ASN A 87 -104.68 -77.91 40.93
N LYS A 88 -103.72 -78.68 41.47
CA LYS A 88 -102.30 -78.31 41.40
C LYS A 88 -101.81 -78.19 39.95
N LYS A 89 -102.15 -79.17 39.09
CA LYS A 89 -101.80 -79.14 37.67
C LYS A 89 -102.44 -77.96 36.93
N VAL A 90 -103.69 -77.63 37.26
CA VAL A 90 -104.37 -76.46 36.68
C VAL A 90 -103.63 -75.16 37.04
N GLU A 91 -103.20 -75.00 38.29
CA GLU A 91 -102.44 -73.81 38.71
C GLU A 91 -101.03 -73.73 38.08
N GLU A 92 -100.35 -74.87 37.91
CA GLU A 92 -99.07 -74.91 37.18
C GLU A 92 -99.23 -74.54 35.70
N LEU A 93 -100.28 -75.05 35.05
CA LEU A 93 -100.58 -74.73 33.65
C LEU A 93 -100.94 -73.25 33.49
N LYS A 94 -101.70 -72.65 34.41
CA LYS A 94 -101.98 -71.21 34.40
C LYS A 94 -100.69 -70.38 34.42
N LYS A 95 -99.76 -70.70 35.33
CA LYS A 95 -98.46 -69.99 35.40
C LYS A 95 -97.65 -70.11 34.11
N LEU A 96 -97.66 -71.28 33.48
CA LEU A 96 -96.96 -71.50 32.22
C LEU A 96 -97.60 -70.68 31.09
N VAL A 97 -98.93 -70.61 31.04
CA VAL A 97 -99.65 -69.77 30.08
C VAL A 97 -99.30 -68.30 30.28
N GLU A 98 -99.28 -67.80 31.52
CA GLU A 98 -98.89 -66.41 31.83
C GLU A 98 -97.43 -66.09 31.44
N ASP A 99 -96.50 -67.03 31.59
CA ASP A 99 -95.11 -66.86 31.14
C ASP A 99 -95.01 -66.83 29.61
N LEU A 100 -95.73 -67.74 28.94
CA LEU A 100 -95.79 -67.79 27.48
C LEU A 100 -96.44 -66.53 26.89
N GLU A 101 -97.48 -65.99 27.50
CA GLU A 101 -98.11 -64.73 27.09
C GLU A 101 -97.14 -63.55 27.25
N ARG A 102 -96.38 -63.47 28.35
CA ARG A 102 -95.34 -62.46 28.53
C ARG A 102 -94.23 -62.57 27.50
N ARG A 103 -93.77 -63.79 27.20
CA ARG A 103 -92.75 -64.04 26.18
C ARG A 103 -93.27 -63.70 24.78
N LYS A 104 -94.53 -64.01 24.49
CA LYS A 104 -95.19 -63.63 23.24
C LYS A 104 -95.25 -62.11 23.10
N ALA A 105 -95.70 -61.38 24.12
CA ALA A 105 -95.74 -59.92 24.10
C ALA A 105 -94.35 -59.32 23.87
N GLY A 106 -93.31 -59.82 24.56
CA GLY A 106 -91.94 -59.36 24.35
C GLY A 106 -91.41 -59.65 22.94
N ALA A 107 -91.80 -60.78 22.34
CA ALA A 107 -91.45 -61.10 20.96
C ALA A 107 -92.20 -60.22 19.94
N GLU A 108 -93.48 -59.92 20.19
CA GLU A 108 -94.28 -59.01 19.36
C GLU A 108 -93.73 -57.58 19.37
N ASP A 109 -93.33 -57.08 20.54
CA ASP A 109 -92.69 -55.76 20.67
C ASP A 109 -91.33 -55.70 19.95
N ALA A 110 -90.52 -56.76 20.05
CA ALA A 110 -89.25 -56.86 19.33
C ALA A 110 -89.46 -56.92 17.81
N LEU A 111 -90.45 -57.68 17.34
CA LEU A 111 -90.84 -57.74 15.93
C LEU A 111 -91.30 -56.39 15.41
N LYS A 112 -92.14 -55.69 16.18
CA LYS A 112 -92.60 -54.34 15.83
C LYS A 112 -91.42 -53.37 15.70
N THR A 113 -90.49 -53.41 16.64
CA THR A 113 -89.26 -52.58 16.60
C THR A 113 -88.43 -52.91 15.34
N TYR A 114 -88.27 -54.19 15.02
CA TYR A 114 -87.57 -54.62 13.80
C TYR A 114 -88.29 -54.14 12.52
N GLU A 115 -89.62 -54.20 12.47
CA GLU A 115 -90.39 -53.68 11.33
C GLU A 115 -90.26 -52.16 11.18
N GLU A 116 -90.22 -51.41 12.28
CA GLU A 116 -89.97 -49.96 12.28
C GLU A 116 -88.56 -49.63 11.77
N LEU A 117 -87.54 -50.35 12.22
CA LEU A 117 -86.17 -50.22 11.72
C LEU A 117 -86.09 -50.54 10.23
N ARG A 118 -86.76 -51.61 9.78
CA ARG A 118 -86.80 -51.98 8.37
C ARG A 118 -87.46 -50.90 7.49
N LYS A 119 -88.50 -50.21 7.98
CA LYS A 119 -89.11 -49.06 7.29
C LYS A 119 -88.16 -47.87 7.15
N MET A 120 -87.09 -47.81 7.95
CA MET A 120 -86.02 -46.82 7.86
C MET A 120 -84.81 -47.35 7.06
N ASP A 121 -85.01 -48.37 6.21
CA ASP A 121 -83.98 -49.05 5.42
C ASP A 121 -82.86 -49.73 6.24
N PHE A 122 -83.08 -50.01 7.53
CA PHE A 122 -82.20 -50.90 8.29
C PHE A 122 -82.53 -52.36 7.99
N GLU A 123 -82.03 -52.85 6.85
CA GLU A 123 -82.09 -54.26 6.49
C GLU A 123 -81.20 -55.12 7.41
N ALA A 124 -81.41 -56.43 7.38
CA ALA A 124 -80.67 -57.39 8.22
C ALA A 124 -79.15 -57.26 8.08
N GLU A 125 -78.67 -56.94 6.87
CA GLU A 125 -77.24 -56.75 6.60
C GLU A 125 -76.71 -55.45 7.24
N ASN A 126 -77.48 -54.36 7.22
CA ASN A 126 -77.15 -53.09 7.88
C ASN A 126 -77.12 -53.25 9.41
N LEU A 127 -78.08 -53.98 9.97
CA LEU A 127 -78.12 -54.28 11.41
C LEU A 127 -76.96 -55.19 11.84
N LYS A 128 -76.55 -56.14 10.98
CA LYS A 128 -75.37 -56.96 11.20
C LYS A 128 -74.10 -56.13 11.17
N MET A 129 -73.93 -55.24 10.20
CA MET A 129 -72.78 -54.32 10.15
C MET A 129 -72.74 -53.39 11.37
N LEU A 130 -73.90 -52.89 11.81
CA LEU A 130 -73.99 -52.07 13.02
C LEU A 130 -73.64 -52.88 14.28
N SER A 131 -74.05 -54.15 14.35
CA SER A 131 -73.68 -55.07 15.43
C SER A 131 -72.20 -55.43 15.45
N GLU A 132 -71.58 -55.58 14.27
CA GLU A 132 -70.14 -55.83 14.15
C GLU A 132 -69.33 -54.60 14.52
N ALA A 133 -69.78 -53.40 14.12
CA ALA A 133 -69.20 -52.14 14.53
C ALA A 133 -69.35 -51.91 16.05
N SER A 134 -70.53 -52.16 16.62
CA SER A 134 -70.76 -52.04 18.07
C SER A 134 -69.88 -52.96 18.88
N SER A 135 -69.67 -54.20 18.41
CA SER A 135 -68.76 -55.14 19.05
C SER A 135 -67.29 -54.69 18.99
N LYS A 136 -66.89 -53.97 17.94
CA LYS A 136 -65.52 -53.49 17.76
C LYS A 136 -65.22 -52.18 18.50
N TYR A 137 -66.21 -51.31 18.65
CA TYR A 137 -66.01 -49.93 19.11
C TYR A 137 -66.58 -49.64 20.50
N GLY A 138 -66.84 -50.67 21.30
CA GLY A 138 -67.17 -50.52 22.73
C GLY A 138 -68.65 -50.66 23.08
N GLY A 139 -69.53 -50.82 22.09
CA GLY A 139 -70.96 -50.91 22.28
C GLY A 139 -71.75 -50.14 21.22
N VAL A 140 -73.08 -50.26 21.30
CA VAL A 140 -74.00 -49.54 20.38
C VAL A 140 -73.94 -48.03 20.64
N GLU A 141 -73.77 -47.63 21.89
CA GLU A 141 -73.72 -46.22 22.30
C GLU A 141 -72.46 -45.50 21.78
N GLU A 142 -71.30 -46.14 21.89
CA GLU A 142 -70.02 -45.62 21.39
C GLU A 142 -70.01 -45.54 19.86
N THR A 143 -70.60 -46.52 19.19
CA THR A 143 -70.72 -46.55 17.73
C THR A 143 -71.62 -45.45 17.21
N LEU A 144 -72.78 -45.22 17.86
CA LEU A 144 -73.66 -44.11 17.50
C LEU A 144 -73.03 -42.75 17.80
N THR A 145 -72.29 -42.63 18.91
CA THR A 145 -71.49 -41.43 19.21
C THR A 145 -70.45 -41.15 18.12
N ALA A 146 -69.75 -42.19 17.65
CA ALA A 146 -68.76 -42.07 16.57
C ALA A 146 -69.40 -41.63 15.24
N ILE A 147 -70.55 -42.20 14.88
CA ILE A 147 -71.31 -41.82 13.67
C ILE A 147 -71.78 -40.35 13.75
N ASN A 148 -72.29 -39.92 14.91
CA ASN A 148 -72.67 -38.53 15.13
C ASN A 148 -71.47 -37.59 15.04
N THR A 149 -70.32 -38.00 15.57
CA THR A 149 -69.08 -37.23 15.48
C THR A 149 -68.63 -37.07 14.03
N TYR A 150 -68.67 -38.14 13.22
CA TYR A 150 -68.31 -38.09 11.80
C TYR A 150 -69.25 -37.19 10.98
N THR A 151 -70.55 -37.22 11.28
CA THR A 151 -71.54 -36.35 10.61
C THR A 151 -71.30 -34.87 10.91
N ASN A 152 -70.91 -34.55 12.15
CA ASN A 152 -70.50 -33.19 12.52
C ASN A 152 -69.19 -32.79 11.84
N LEU A 153 -68.25 -33.74 11.68
CA LEU A 153 -66.96 -33.51 11.04
C LEU A 153 -67.10 -33.19 9.55
N LYS A 154 -67.99 -33.91 8.83
CA LYS A 154 -68.29 -33.61 7.43
C LYS A 154 -68.94 -32.24 7.24
N LYS A 155 -69.86 -31.84 8.13
CA LYS A 155 -70.43 -30.48 8.12
C LYS A 155 -69.36 -29.41 8.36
N LEU A 156 -68.44 -29.66 9.29
CA LEU A 156 -67.28 -28.80 9.54
C LEU A 156 -66.37 -28.69 8.32
N GLU A 157 -66.15 -29.78 7.59
CA GLU A 157 -65.35 -29.79 6.36
C GLU A 157 -66.02 -28.99 5.23
N GLU A 158 -67.33 -29.11 5.07
CA GLU A 158 -68.12 -28.30 4.12
C GLU A 158 -68.08 -26.80 4.47
N GLU A 159 -68.22 -26.45 5.76
CA GLU A 159 -68.09 -25.07 6.24
C GLU A 159 -66.67 -24.52 6.07
N LEU A 160 -65.64 -25.34 6.30
CA LEU A 160 -64.25 -24.98 6.10
C LEU A 160 -63.98 -24.66 4.62
N SER A 161 -64.42 -25.53 3.71
CA SER A 161 -64.26 -25.33 2.27
C SER A 161 -64.96 -24.04 1.80
N LYS A 162 -66.15 -23.75 2.32
CA LYS A 162 -66.85 -22.49 2.06
C LYS A 162 -66.04 -21.28 2.55
N ARG A 163 -65.52 -21.33 3.78
CA ARG A 163 -64.71 -20.25 4.38
C ARG A 163 -63.39 -20.01 3.63
N GLU A 164 -62.75 -21.07 3.14
CA GLU A 164 -61.56 -20.95 2.29
C GLU A 164 -61.87 -20.26 0.95
N GLY A 165 -63.03 -20.56 0.35
CA GLY A 165 -63.54 -19.83 -0.81
C GLY A 165 -63.77 -18.34 -0.54
N GLU A 166 -64.43 -18.01 0.58
CA GLU A 166 -64.62 -16.61 1.02
C GLU A 166 -63.27 -15.90 1.24
N LYS A 167 -62.31 -16.56 1.89
CA LYS A 167 -60.95 -16.03 2.09
C LYS A 167 -60.26 -15.72 0.76
N GLY A 168 -60.32 -16.65 -0.21
CA GLY A 168 -59.71 -16.45 -1.52
C GLY A 168 -60.32 -15.25 -2.29
N ALA A 169 -61.63 -15.04 -2.16
CA ALA A 169 -62.31 -13.88 -2.75
C ALA A 169 -61.83 -12.57 -2.10
N VAL A 170 -61.78 -12.52 -0.77
CA VAL A 170 -61.30 -11.34 -0.01
C VAL A 170 -59.83 -11.04 -0.31
N GLU A 171 -58.96 -12.05 -0.41
CA GLU A 171 -57.55 -11.85 -0.77
C GLU A 171 -57.40 -11.29 -2.19
N THR A 172 -58.26 -11.70 -3.12
CA THR A 172 -58.26 -11.19 -4.49
C THR A 172 -58.72 -9.74 -4.52
N GLU A 173 -59.81 -9.40 -3.80
CA GLU A 173 -60.29 -8.04 -3.67
C GLU A 173 -59.24 -7.13 -3.01
N LEU A 174 -58.57 -7.61 -1.97
CA LEU A 174 -57.47 -6.90 -1.32
C LEU A 174 -56.32 -6.62 -2.28
N LYS A 175 -55.92 -7.61 -3.09
CA LYS A 175 -54.88 -7.41 -4.13
C LYS A 175 -55.31 -6.39 -5.18
N MET A 176 -56.57 -6.44 -5.62
CA MET A 176 -57.11 -5.44 -6.54
C MET A 176 -57.10 -4.04 -5.92
N LYS A 177 -57.54 -3.89 -4.67
CA LYS A 177 -57.50 -2.61 -3.96
C LYS A 177 -56.07 -2.12 -3.75
N GLN A 178 -55.13 -2.99 -3.38
CA GLN A 178 -53.72 -2.63 -3.28
C GLN A 178 -53.14 -2.15 -4.63
N ALA A 179 -53.51 -2.79 -5.74
CA ALA A 179 -53.13 -2.36 -7.07
C ALA A 179 -53.79 -1.01 -7.45
N GLU A 180 -55.08 -0.84 -7.16
CA GLU A 180 -55.81 0.41 -7.36
C GLU A 180 -55.14 1.55 -6.58
N TYR A 181 -54.64 1.30 -5.36
CA TYR A 181 -54.02 2.31 -4.51
C TYR A 181 -52.50 2.42 -4.63
N ALA A 182 -51.84 1.67 -5.53
CA ALA A 182 -50.39 1.72 -5.73
C ALA A 182 -49.90 3.13 -6.13
N HIS A 183 -50.71 3.88 -6.88
CA HIS A 183 -50.42 5.27 -7.22
C HIS A 183 -50.46 6.18 -5.98
N LEU A 184 -51.39 5.95 -5.04
CA LEU A 184 -51.44 6.69 -3.78
C LEU A 184 -50.25 6.37 -2.87
N GLN A 185 -49.78 5.12 -2.85
CA GLN A 185 -48.56 4.78 -2.10
C GLN A 185 -47.34 5.57 -2.60
N SER A 186 -47.24 5.79 -3.91
CA SER A 186 -46.18 6.61 -4.51
C SER A 186 -46.30 8.08 -4.09
N VAL A 187 -47.52 8.62 -4.04
CA VAL A 187 -47.78 9.99 -3.56
C VAL A 187 -47.47 10.13 -2.07
N ILE A 188 -47.91 9.19 -1.24
CA ILE A 188 -47.62 9.16 0.20
C ILE A 188 -46.11 9.12 0.43
N ALA A 189 -45.38 8.24 -0.26
CA ALA A 189 -43.92 8.16 -0.15
C ALA A 189 -43.23 9.46 -0.60
N MET A 190 -43.78 10.18 -1.58
CA MET A 190 -43.26 11.48 -2.01
C MET A 190 -43.53 12.57 -0.97
N CYS A 191 -44.73 12.57 -0.36
CA CYS A 191 -45.07 13.45 0.76
C CYS A 191 -44.16 13.19 1.97
N ASP A 192 -43.89 11.93 2.30
CA ASP A 192 -42.99 11.56 3.40
C ASP A 192 -41.57 12.07 3.15
N LYS A 193 -41.04 11.91 1.92
CA LYS A 193 -39.73 12.46 1.55
C LYS A 193 -39.68 13.98 1.66
N LEU A 194 -40.71 14.68 1.19
CA LEU A 194 -40.77 16.14 1.28
C LEU A 194 -40.79 16.61 2.74
N LEU A 195 -41.67 16.02 3.55
CA LEU A 195 -41.90 16.46 4.93
C LEU A 195 -40.78 16.01 5.89
N TYR A 196 -40.35 14.75 5.81
CA TYR A 196 -39.43 14.16 6.79
C TYR A 196 -37.98 14.18 6.34
N ASP A 197 -37.67 13.86 5.07
CA ASP A 197 -36.26 13.78 4.62
C ASP A 197 -35.73 15.17 4.24
N LEU A 198 -36.52 15.91 3.44
CA LEU A 198 -36.16 17.24 2.96
C LEU A 198 -36.58 18.36 3.91
N LYS A 199 -37.27 18.02 5.01
CA LYS A 199 -37.72 18.94 6.07
C LYS A 199 -38.53 20.13 5.56
N PHE A 200 -39.27 19.96 4.46
CA PHE A 200 -40.24 20.98 4.04
C PHE A 200 -41.35 21.02 5.07
N SER A 201 -41.54 22.18 5.70
CA SER A 201 -42.71 22.40 6.53
C SER A 201 -43.95 22.56 5.63
N ILE A 202 -45.13 22.20 6.14
CA ILE A 202 -46.39 22.46 5.41
C ILE A 202 -46.50 23.93 5.00
N PRO A 203 -46.19 24.93 5.87
CA PRO A 203 -46.14 26.33 5.47
C PRO A 203 -45.20 26.60 4.28
N ALA A 204 -43.99 26.03 4.25
CA ALA A 204 -43.06 26.23 3.14
C ALA A 204 -43.61 25.66 1.81
N ILE A 205 -44.31 24.52 1.86
CA ILE A 205 -44.99 23.96 0.69
C ILE A 205 -46.13 24.87 0.24
N THR A 206 -46.90 25.41 1.18
CA THR A 206 -47.98 26.37 0.90
C THR A 206 -47.43 27.66 0.28
N ASP A 207 -46.33 28.20 0.81
CA ASP A 207 -45.70 29.40 0.26
C ASP A 207 -45.22 29.18 -1.18
N ILE A 208 -44.60 28.03 -1.48
CA ILE A 208 -44.19 27.67 -2.85
C ILE A 208 -45.41 27.58 -3.76
N TYR A 209 -46.50 26.98 -3.28
CA TYR A 209 -47.74 26.84 -4.04
C TYR A 209 -48.41 28.21 -4.29
N ASP A 210 -48.42 29.10 -3.31
CA ASP A 210 -49.02 30.43 -3.44
C ASP A 210 -48.16 31.35 -4.31
N VAL A 211 -46.83 31.23 -4.26
CA VAL A 211 -45.95 31.88 -5.24
C VAL A 211 -46.20 31.30 -6.63
N ALA A 212 -46.37 29.98 -6.76
CA ALA A 212 -46.64 29.33 -8.03
C ALA A 212 -47.94 29.86 -8.66
N LYS A 213 -49.03 29.98 -7.90
CA LYS A 213 -50.29 30.58 -8.40
C LYS A 213 -50.10 31.91 -9.15
N ASN A 214 -49.15 32.73 -8.71
CA ASN A 214 -48.90 34.04 -9.29
C ASN A 214 -47.82 34.04 -10.39
N TYR A 215 -46.92 33.05 -10.41
CA TYR A 215 -45.70 33.09 -11.21
C TYR A 215 -45.41 31.83 -12.05
N GLY A 216 -46.26 30.79 -12.02
CA GLY A 216 -46.15 29.60 -12.88
C GLY A 216 -46.37 28.27 -12.16
N GLU A 217 -45.80 27.19 -12.66
CA GLU A 217 -45.87 25.90 -11.97
C GLU A 217 -44.91 25.86 -10.75
N PRO A 218 -45.20 25.09 -9.67
CA PRO A 218 -44.32 24.99 -8.50
C PRO A 218 -42.86 24.65 -8.84
N ILE A 219 -42.64 23.87 -9.91
CA ILE A 219 -41.31 23.54 -10.39
C ILE A 219 -40.57 24.77 -10.95
N GLU A 220 -41.27 25.69 -11.60
CA GLU A 220 -40.70 26.94 -12.13
C GLU A 220 -40.34 27.91 -10.99
N VAL A 221 -41.14 27.94 -9.92
CA VAL A 221 -40.79 28.69 -8.70
C VAL A 221 -39.50 28.17 -8.08
N LEU A 222 -39.37 26.84 -7.93
CA LEU A 222 -38.14 26.25 -7.39
C LEU A 222 -36.92 26.50 -8.28
N LYS A 223 -37.09 26.46 -9.61
CA LYS A 223 -36.03 26.85 -10.56
C LYS A 223 -35.64 28.32 -10.41
N ALA A 224 -36.61 29.22 -10.25
CA ALA A 224 -36.36 30.64 -10.04
C ALA A 224 -35.62 30.91 -8.72
N VAL A 225 -36.01 30.24 -7.64
CA VAL A 225 -35.31 30.32 -6.33
C VAL A 225 -33.86 29.85 -6.46
N ARG A 226 -33.63 28.73 -7.17
CA ARG A 226 -32.26 28.26 -7.46
C ARG A 226 -31.48 29.30 -8.26
N ALA A 227 -32.05 29.81 -9.34
CA ALA A 227 -31.41 30.83 -10.18
C ALA A 227 -31.08 32.10 -9.40
N TYR A 228 -31.93 32.50 -8.46
CA TYR A 228 -31.65 33.62 -7.55
C TYR A 228 -30.46 33.34 -6.62
N GLY A 229 -30.35 32.12 -6.08
CA GLY A 229 -29.19 31.70 -5.28
C GLY A 229 -27.89 31.73 -6.09
N ASP A 230 -27.93 31.24 -7.32
CA ASP A 230 -26.79 31.30 -8.25
C ASP A 230 -26.42 32.76 -8.59
N MET A 231 -27.42 33.61 -8.84
CA MET A 231 -27.24 35.05 -9.08
C MET A 231 -26.60 35.76 -7.88
N LYS A 232 -27.03 35.47 -6.64
CA LYS A 232 -26.40 36.01 -5.43
C LYS A 232 -24.93 35.58 -5.28
N THR A 233 -24.62 34.37 -5.69
CA THR A 233 -23.22 33.88 -5.71
C THR A 233 -22.39 34.63 -6.75
N ILE A 234 -22.96 34.90 -7.93
CA ILE A 234 -22.31 35.71 -8.98
C ILE A 234 -22.10 37.15 -8.50
N GLU A 235 -23.10 37.79 -7.89
CA GLU A 235 -22.98 39.15 -7.33
C GLU A 235 -21.81 39.24 -6.34
N LYS A 236 -21.70 38.28 -5.40
CA LYS A 236 -20.58 38.22 -4.45
C LYS A 236 -19.21 38.06 -5.14
N ASN A 237 -19.16 37.32 -6.24
CA ASN A 237 -17.92 37.17 -7.02
C ASN A 237 -17.57 38.45 -7.79
N ILE A 238 -18.57 39.16 -8.33
CA ILE A 238 -18.39 40.47 -8.95
C ILE A 238 -17.83 41.47 -7.93
N GLU A 239 -18.39 41.53 -6.72
CA GLU A 239 -17.87 42.41 -5.65
C GLU A 239 -16.40 42.14 -5.32
N LYS A 240 -16.02 40.85 -5.21
CA LYS A 240 -14.62 40.44 -4.98
C LYS A 240 -13.70 40.86 -6.12
N LEU A 241 -14.12 40.64 -7.36
CA LEU A 241 -13.33 41.01 -8.54
C LEU A 241 -13.19 42.53 -8.67
N SER A 242 -14.25 43.29 -8.42
CA SER A 242 -14.22 44.75 -8.41
C SER A 242 -13.25 45.28 -7.35
N SER A 243 -13.24 44.69 -6.16
CA SER A 243 -12.29 45.05 -5.09
C SER A 243 -10.84 44.77 -5.51
N ARG A 244 -10.58 43.61 -6.10
CA ARG A 244 -9.24 43.24 -6.60
C ARG A 244 -8.79 44.11 -7.77
N LYS A 245 -9.71 44.55 -8.63
CA LYS A 245 -9.42 45.49 -9.71
C LYS A 245 -8.93 46.82 -9.15
N LEU A 246 -9.61 47.39 -8.16
CA LEU A 246 -9.21 48.64 -7.52
C LEU A 246 -7.82 48.53 -6.86
N GLU A 247 -7.53 47.41 -6.20
CA GLU A 247 -6.21 47.14 -5.61
C GLU A 247 -5.11 47.09 -6.69
N LEU A 248 -5.36 46.42 -7.81
CA LEU A 248 -4.43 46.36 -8.93
C LEU A 248 -4.23 47.73 -9.59
N GLU A 249 -5.28 48.53 -9.74
CA GLU A 249 -5.18 49.90 -10.26
C GLU A 249 -4.30 50.78 -9.35
N ALA A 250 -4.49 50.70 -8.03
CA ALA A 250 -3.63 51.41 -7.07
C ALA A 250 -2.16 50.96 -7.13
N ASN A 251 -1.91 49.65 -7.30
CA ASN A 251 -0.57 49.11 -7.47
C ASN A 251 0.09 49.59 -8.78
N ILE A 252 -0.68 49.65 -9.88
CA ILE A 252 -0.20 50.18 -11.16
C ILE A 252 0.19 51.66 -11.04
N ASP A 253 -0.62 52.47 -10.36
CA ASP A 253 -0.31 53.89 -10.15
C ASP A 253 0.94 54.08 -9.28
N THR A 254 1.11 53.24 -8.26
CA THR A 254 2.32 53.21 -7.42
C THR A 254 3.55 52.89 -8.26
N LEU A 255 3.50 51.80 -9.04
CA LEU A 255 4.60 51.39 -9.93
C LEU A 255 4.90 52.46 -11.00
N ARG A 256 3.88 53.11 -11.55
CA ARG A 256 4.07 54.24 -12.49
C ARG A 256 4.80 55.40 -11.81
N GLY A 257 4.46 55.69 -10.56
CA GLY A 257 5.19 56.66 -9.73
C GLY A 257 6.66 56.29 -9.57
N GLU A 258 6.96 55.03 -9.23
CA GLU A 258 8.32 54.53 -9.09
C GLU A 258 9.12 54.59 -10.40
N VAL A 259 8.52 54.18 -11.52
CA VAL A 259 9.14 54.27 -12.85
C VAL A 259 9.49 55.72 -13.20
N ASN A 260 8.59 56.67 -12.92
CA ASN A 260 8.88 58.08 -13.15
C ASN A 260 10.02 58.60 -12.27
N ARG A 261 10.09 58.17 -11.00
CA ARG A 261 11.22 58.51 -10.11
C ARG A 261 12.54 57.95 -10.62
N LEU A 262 12.56 56.69 -11.04
CA LEU A 262 13.75 56.07 -11.63
C LEU A 262 14.16 56.76 -12.92
N LYS A 263 13.21 57.17 -13.76
CA LYS A 263 13.51 57.93 -14.99
C LYS A 263 14.13 59.29 -14.68
N SER A 264 13.61 60.02 -13.70
CA SER A 264 14.21 61.27 -13.24
C SER A 264 15.62 61.06 -12.67
N ALA A 265 15.80 60.06 -11.80
CA ALA A 265 17.11 59.72 -11.24
C ALA A 265 18.12 59.30 -12.32
N SER A 266 17.69 58.52 -13.32
CA SER A 266 18.54 58.15 -14.46
C SER A 266 18.93 59.36 -15.31
N LYS A 267 18.02 60.34 -15.46
CA LYS A 267 18.33 61.58 -16.16
C LYS A 267 19.32 62.43 -15.37
N GLU A 268 19.11 62.59 -14.07
CA GLU A 268 20.05 63.28 -13.18
C GLU A 268 21.43 62.62 -13.19
N LEU A 269 21.49 61.28 -13.22
CA LEU A 269 22.75 60.56 -13.36
C LEU A 269 23.40 60.82 -14.72
N ALA A 270 22.64 60.81 -15.81
CA ALA A 270 23.16 61.11 -17.14
C ALA A 270 23.68 62.56 -17.24
N ASP A 271 22.92 63.51 -16.70
CA ASP A 271 23.32 64.92 -16.62
C ASP A 271 24.56 65.08 -15.71
N GLY A 272 24.64 64.33 -14.60
CA GLY A 272 25.80 64.25 -13.71
C GLY A 272 27.05 63.69 -14.40
N ILE A 273 26.89 62.63 -15.20
CA ILE A 273 27.95 62.07 -16.03
C ILE A 273 28.40 63.12 -17.04
N ALA A 274 27.50 63.75 -17.79
CA ALA A 274 27.86 64.77 -18.78
C ALA A 274 28.60 65.97 -18.12
N THR A 275 28.09 66.45 -16.99
CA THR A 275 28.69 67.59 -16.27
C THR A 275 30.04 67.27 -15.62
N LEU A 276 30.35 66.01 -15.30
CA LEU A 276 31.65 65.59 -14.77
C LEU A 276 32.63 65.16 -15.86
N PHE A 277 32.16 64.36 -16.84
CA PHE A 277 33.01 63.82 -17.90
C PHE A 277 33.40 64.89 -18.92
N ASP A 278 32.50 65.78 -19.36
CA ASP A 278 32.84 66.76 -20.39
C ASP A 278 33.96 67.72 -19.93
N PRO A 279 33.94 68.27 -18.70
CA PRO A 279 35.05 69.07 -18.20
C PRO A 279 36.33 68.26 -18.00
N LEU A 280 36.23 67.00 -17.58
CA LEU A 280 37.40 66.12 -17.44
C LEU A 280 38.06 65.84 -18.80
N VAL A 281 37.25 65.52 -19.81
CA VAL A 281 37.71 65.29 -21.19
C VAL A 281 38.32 66.57 -21.76
N ARG A 282 37.67 67.72 -21.58
CA ARG A 282 38.25 69.02 -21.98
C ARG A 282 39.56 69.32 -21.28
N ARG A 283 39.62 69.11 -19.96
CA ARG A 283 40.84 69.34 -19.18
C ARG A 283 41.96 68.38 -19.57
N LEU A 284 41.64 67.12 -19.90
CA LEU A 284 42.59 66.17 -20.45
C LEU A 284 43.09 66.60 -21.83
N ASP A 285 42.20 67.05 -22.72
CA ASP A 285 42.57 67.56 -24.05
C ASP A 285 43.45 68.81 -23.96
N GLU A 286 43.11 69.76 -23.08
CA GLU A 286 43.91 70.95 -22.78
C GLU A 286 45.28 70.59 -22.19
N ASN A 287 45.33 69.66 -21.24
CA ASN A 287 46.58 69.16 -20.68
C ASN A 287 47.44 68.46 -21.73
N LEU A 288 46.84 67.65 -22.61
CA LEU A 288 47.56 66.98 -23.71
C LEU A 288 48.09 67.99 -24.72
N LYS A 289 47.32 69.03 -25.07
CA LYS A 289 47.79 70.14 -25.91
C LYS A 289 48.95 70.87 -25.27
N THR A 290 48.82 71.25 -23.99
CA THR A 290 49.87 71.95 -23.23
C THR A 290 51.14 71.11 -23.12
N LEU A 291 50.99 69.81 -22.87
CA LEU A 291 52.11 68.86 -22.83
C LEU A 291 52.78 68.75 -24.19
N ASN A 292 52.00 68.63 -25.28
CA ASN A 292 52.52 68.53 -26.63
C ASN A 292 53.25 69.82 -27.06
N GLU A 293 52.69 70.98 -26.74
CA GLU A 293 53.34 72.29 -26.94
C GLU A 293 54.64 72.40 -26.12
N GLY A 294 54.60 72.00 -24.85
CA GLY A 294 55.78 71.95 -23.98
C GLY A 294 56.86 71.01 -24.50
N LEU A 295 56.49 69.83 -24.98
CA LEU A 295 57.38 68.83 -25.56
C LEU A 295 57.99 69.35 -26.87
N SER A 296 57.18 69.94 -27.75
CA SER A 296 57.63 70.55 -29.01
C SER A 296 58.58 71.71 -28.77
N LYS A 297 58.26 72.58 -27.80
CA LYS A 297 59.14 73.68 -27.37
C LYS A 297 60.44 73.15 -26.78
N THR A 298 60.38 72.16 -25.90
CA THR A 298 61.59 71.55 -25.31
C THR A 298 62.45 70.89 -26.38
N SER A 299 61.84 70.10 -27.27
CA SER A 299 62.52 69.42 -28.38
C SER A 299 63.20 70.42 -29.33
N SER A 300 62.50 71.49 -29.74
CA SER A 300 63.09 72.54 -30.58
C SER A 300 64.22 73.31 -29.88
N THR A 301 64.09 73.56 -28.58
CA THR A 301 65.15 74.20 -27.79
C THR A 301 66.37 73.29 -27.67
N MET A 302 66.15 71.99 -27.44
CA MET A 302 67.20 70.98 -27.36
C MET A 302 67.90 70.78 -28.72
N LEU A 303 67.14 70.77 -29.82
CA LEU A 303 67.69 70.72 -31.18
C LEU A 303 68.55 71.94 -31.48
N LYS A 304 68.12 73.15 -31.14
CA LYS A 304 68.92 74.37 -31.29
C LYS A 304 70.19 74.30 -30.44
N ALA A 305 70.08 73.91 -29.17
CA ALA A 305 71.24 73.75 -28.30
C ALA A 305 72.21 72.69 -28.84
N HIS A 306 71.70 71.59 -29.40
CA HIS A 306 72.52 70.55 -30.01
C HIS A 306 73.18 71.04 -31.30
N GLU A 307 72.48 71.80 -32.14
CA GLU A 307 73.03 72.44 -33.34
C GLU A 307 74.13 73.45 -32.98
N GLU A 308 73.92 74.26 -31.95
CA GLU A 308 74.95 75.17 -31.40
C GLU A 308 76.15 74.40 -30.85
N HIS A 309 75.92 73.30 -30.15
CA HIS A 309 77.00 72.42 -29.68
C HIS A 309 77.79 71.82 -30.85
N MET A 310 77.12 71.40 -31.92
CA MET A 310 77.76 70.88 -33.13
C MET A 310 78.56 71.96 -33.86
N LYS A 311 78.06 73.20 -33.95
CA LYS A 311 78.82 74.33 -34.48
C LYS A 311 80.05 74.65 -33.64
N ALA A 312 79.93 74.62 -32.31
CA ALA A 312 81.06 74.81 -31.40
C ALA A 312 82.10 73.69 -31.55
N LEU A 313 81.65 72.43 -31.71
CA LEU A 313 82.52 71.29 -31.95
C LEU A 313 83.25 71.40 -33.30
N ASP A 314 82.56 71.80 -34.36
CA ASP A 314 83.14 72.00 -35.69
C ASP A 314 84.19 73.12 -35.67
N LYS A 315 83.90 74.21 -34.95
CA LYS A 315 84.86 75.29 -34.68
C LYS A 315 86.09 74.80 -33.91
N ALA A 316 85.90 74.02 -32.85
CA ALA A 316 87.00 73.46 -32.08
C ALA A 316 87.86 72.49 -32.92
N MET A 317 87.24 71.70 -33.80
CA MET A 317 87.96 70.83 -34.73
C MET A 317 88.78 71.61 -35.76
N THR A 318 88.25 72.73 -36.27
CA THR A 318 89.00 73.62 -37.17
C THR A 318 90.16 74.32 -36.45
N GLU A 319 89.94 74.83 -35.25
CA GLU A 319 91.00 75.42 -34.40
C GLU A 319 92.09 74.39 -34.07
N SER A 320 91.71 73.14 -33.77
CA SER A 320 92.64 72.03 -33.55
C SER A 320 93.43 71.66 -34.81
N ALA A 321 92.78 71.64 -35.98
CA ALA A 321 93.46 71.41 -37.26
C ALA A 321 94.45 72.53 -37.61
N ASP A 322 94.13 73.77 -37.26
CA ASP A 322 95.03 74.92 -37.45
C ASP A 322 96.23 74.88 -36.49
N GLN A 323 96.01 74.51 -35.22
CA GLN A 323 97.09 74.23 -34.28
C GLN A 323 97.99 73.09 -34.77
N MET A 324 97.43 72.01 -35.29
CA MET A 324 98.20 70.91 -35.90
C MET A 324 99.02 71.38 -37.10
N ARG A 325 98.46 72.26 -37.96
CA ARG A 325 99.20 72.88 -39.08
C ARG A 325 100.38 73.72 -38.61
N GLU A 326 100.21 74.51 -37.55
CA GLU A 326 101.29 75.32 -36.99
C GLU A 326 102.37 74.46 -36.30
N ILE A 327 101.99 73.37 -35.62
CA ILE A 327 102.96 72.40 -35.08
C ILE A 327 103.78 71.76 -36.22
N VAL A 328 103.13 71.35 -37.31
CA VAL A 328 103.82 70.78 -38.48
C VAL A 328 104.76 71.79 -39.12
N LYS A 329 104.35 73.06 -39.21
CA LYS A 329 105.22 74.17 -39.67
C LYS A 329 106.41 74.40 -38.74
N GLY A 330 106.18 74.40 -37.43
CA GLY A 330 107.20 74.58 -36.40
C GLY A 330 108.25 73.46 -36.44
N LEU A 331 107.79 72.21 -36.49
CA LEU A 331 108.66 71.04 -36.64
C LEU A 331 109.40 71.06 -37.98
N GLY A 332 108.75 71.45 -39.08
CA GLY A 332 109.39 71.58 -40.38
C GLY A 332 110.52 72.62 -40.39
N LYS A 333 110.36 73.71 -39.64
CA LYS A 333 111.39 74.75 -39.47
C LYS A 333 112.53 74.29 -38.56
N GLU A 334 112.24 73.66 -37.42
CA GLU A 334 113.26 73.11 -36.52
C GLU A 334 114.11 72.02 -37.21
N TYR A 335 113.50 71.13 -37.98
CA TYR A 335 114.24 70.13 -38.76
C TYR A 335 115.07 70.76 -39.88
N GLY A 336 114.56 71.81 -40.53
CA GLY A 336 115.31 72.57 -41.54
C GLY A 336 116.53 73.30 -40.97
N ASP A 337 116.36 73.96 -39.82
CA ASP A 337 117.44 74.65 -39.11
C ASP A 337 118.49 73.67 -38.57
N ALA A 338 118.07 72.50 -38.08
CA ALA A 338 118.96 71.42 -37.65
C ALA A 338 119.76 70.83 -38.82
N LEU A 339 119.15 70.64 -39.99
CA LEU A 339 119.82 70.19 -41.21
C LEU A 339 120.88 71.20 -41.68
N ALA A 340 120.55 72.50 -41.71
CA ALA A 340 121.49 73.56 -42.06
C ALA A 340 122.68 73.65 -41.08
N LEU A 341 122.43 73.43 -39.78
CA LEU A 341 123.48 73.36 -38.76
C LEU A 341 124.40 72.15 -38.98
N ILE A 342 123.83 70.99 -39.31
CA ILE A 342 124.60 69.76 -39.59
C ILE A 342 125.45 69.93 -40.86
N GLU A 343 124.89 70.50 -41.94
CA GLU A 343 125.63 70.78 -43.18
C GLU A 343 126.77 71.80 -42.97
N GLY A 344 126.53 72.81 -42.12
CA GLY A 344 127.56 73.77 -41.70
C GLY A 344 128.71 73.10 -40.94
N ARG A 345 128.38 72.22 -39.97
CA ARG A 345 129.39 71.46 -39.20
C ARG A 345 130.13 70.45 -40.07
N LEU A 346 129.48 69.83 -41.06
CA LEU A 346 130.11 68.92 -42.01
C LEU A 346 131.13 69.67 -42.88
N SER A 347 130.78 70.85 -43.37
CA SER A 347 131.68 71.71 -44.17
C SER A 347 132.88 72.19 -43.36
N GLU A 348 132.69 72.51 -42.07
CA GLU A 348 133.76 72.90 -41.17
C GLU A 348 134.68 71.72 -40.80
N ALA A 349 134.11 70.53 -40.60
CA ALA A 349 134.85 69.29 -40.35
C ALA A 349 135.74 68.91 -41.55
N THR A 350 135.21 68.97 -42.77
CA THR A 350 135.98 68.69 -44.01
C THR A 350 137.15 69.67 -44.19
N ARG A 351 136.97 70.94 -43.80
CA ARG A 351 138.02 71.97 -43.86
C ARG A 351 139.10 71.77 -42.79
N LYS A 352 138.71 71.33 -41.59
CA LYS A 352 139.64 70.95 -40.51
C LYS A 352 140.41 69.66 -40.83
N LEU A 353 139.75 68.68 -41.47
CA LEU A 353 140.38 67.44 -41.92
C LEU A 353 141.46 67.70 -42.98
N GLY A 354 141.19 68.53 -43.99
CA GLY A 354 142.20 68.92 -44.97
C GLY A 354 143.36 69.77 -44.41
N GLY A 355 143.17 70.38 -43.22
CA GLY A 355 144.23 71.03 -42.45
C GLY A 355 145.10 70.03 -41.69
N LEU A 356 144.46 69.07 -41.01
CA LEU A 356 145.13 68.00 -40.24
C LEU A 356 145.89 67.02 -41.13
N GLU A 357 145.38 66.69 -42.31
CA GLU A 357 146.08 65.80 -43.27
C GLU A 357 147.43 66.40 -43.70
N LYS A 358 147.50 67.72 -43.94
CA LYS A 358 148.77 68.40 -44.26
C LYS A 358 149.73 68.53 -43.08
N GLU A 359 149.22 68.47 -41.86
CA GLU A 359 150.01 68.60 -40.63
C GLU A 359 150.58 67.24 -40.19
N ILE A 360 149.81 66.16 -40.37
CA ILE A 360 150.22 64.78 -40.13
C ILE A 360 151.32 64.36 -41.12
N GLU A 361 151.17 64.68 -42.41
CA GLU A 361 152.18 64.36 -43.44
C GLU A 361 153.52 65.05 -43.15
N ARG A 362 153.47 66.24 -42.54
CA ARG A 362 154.66 66.99 -42.10
C ARG A 362 155.30 66.41 -40.84
N MET A 363 154.50 65.95 -39.89
CA MET A 363 154.99 65.39 -38.63
C MET A 363 155.55 63.98 -38.80
N GLU A 364 155.00 63.15 -39.67
CA GLU A 364 155.57 61.83 -39.96
C GLU A 364 156.97 61.95 -40.58
N HIS A 365 157.18 62.88 -41.51
CA HIS A 365 158.51 63.14 -42.06
C HIS A 365 159.52 63.63 -41.02
N LEU A 366 159.11 64.50 -40.10
CA LEU A 366 160.00 64.99 -39.04
C LEU A 366 160.30 63.92 -37.98
N LYS A 367 159.35 63.04 -37.69
CA LYS A 367 159.51 61.96 -36.71
C LYS A 367 160.48 60.89 -37.23
N THR A 368 160.37 60.46 -38.48
CA THR A 368 161.31 59.52 -39.09
C THR A 368 162.73 60.08 -39.09
N ILE A 369 162.89 61.39 -39.37
CA ILE A 369 164.20 62.06 -39.33
C ILE A 369 164.78 62.13 -37.90
N GLY A 370 163.93 62.42 -36.89
CA GLY A 370 164.38 62.52 -35.50
C GLY A 370 164.80 61.19 -34.87
N GLU A 371 164.09 60.10 -35.20
CA GLU A 371 164.41 58.76 -34.69
C GLU A 371 165.74 58.24 -35.27
N LEU A 372 166.04 58.59 -36.53
CA LEU A 372 167.32 58.30 -37.19
C LEU A 372 168.54 58.96 -36.53
N MET A 373 168.39 60.19 -36.04
CA MET A 373 169.52 60.95 -35.48
C MET A 373 169.87 60.58 -34.04
N THR A 374 168.93 60.02 -33.27
CA THR A 374 169.12 59.82 -31.83
C THR A 374 169.27 58.35 -31.41
N LYS A 375 168.67 57.39 -32.12
CA LYS A 375 168.74 55.96 -31.80
C LYS A 375 168.76 55.08 -33.06
N PRO A 376 169.89 55.01 -33.79
CA PRO A 376 169.98 54.32 -35.08
C PRO A 376 169.93 52.78 -35.01
N MET A 377 169.89 52.16 -33.82
CA MET A 377 169.88 50.70 -33.66
C MET A 377 168.54 50.12 -33.17
N GLU A 378 167.48 50.92 -33.00
CA GLU A 378 166.17 50.44 -32.55
C GLU A 378 165.03 50.69 -33.57
N VAL A 379 165.33 51.30 -34.72
CA VAL A 379 164.33 51.63 -35.74
C VAL A 379 163.89 50.35 -36.47
N LYS A 380 162.58 50.05 -36.46
CA LYS A 380 161.97 48.87 -37.11
C LYS A 380 161.56 49.10 -38.59
N GLU A 381 161.84 50.28 -39.16
CA GLU A 381 161.53 50.56 -40.55
C GLU A 381 162.55 49.93 -41.52
N PRO A 382 162.12 49.43 -42.70
CA PRO A 382 163.01 48.83 -43.67
C PRO A 382 164.11 49.81 -44.13
N PRO A 383 165.38 49.36 -44.23
CA PRO A 383 166.55 50.20 -44.56
C PRO A 383 166.40 51.06 -45.82
N ILE A 384 165.54 50.64 -46.77
CA ILE A 384 165.35 51.31 -48.06
C ILE A 384 164.62 52.67 -47.94
N ASN A 385 163.77 52.87 -46.92
CA ASN A 385 163.00 54.12 -46.74
C ASN A 385 163.74 55.17 -45.92
N ILE A 386 164.55 54.71 -44.97
CA ILE A 386 165.48 55.53 -44.19
C ILE A 386 166.53 56.19 -45.10
N PHE A 387 166.95 55.50 -46.17
CA PHE A 387 168.01 55.97 -47.05
C PHE A 387 167.63 57.16 -47.95
N ALA A 388 166.44 57.12 -48.56
CA ALA A 388 166.00 58.17 -49.48
C ALA A 388 165.81 59.52 -48.75
N GLY A 389 165.26 59.50 -47.53
CA GLY A 389 165.04 60.71 -46.73
C GLY A 389 166.33 61.28 -46.15
N THR A 390 167.19 60.43 -45.58
CA THR A 390 168.39 60.89 -44.87
C THR A 390 169.47 61.37 -45.85
N PHE A 391 169.61 60.74 -47.02
CA PHE A 391 170.59 61.18 -48.03
C PHE A 391 170.18 62.51 -48.68
N VAL A 392 168.89 62.71 -49.00
CA VAL A 392 168.38 63.98 -49.54
C VAL A 392 168.49 65.10 -48.50
N TYR A 393 168.19 64.81 -47.23
CA TYR A 393 168.31 65.79 -46.14
C TYR A 393 169.77 66.22 -45.93
N VAL A 394 170.71 65.28 -45.86
CA VAL A 394 172.14 65.61 -45.68
C VAL A 394 172.70 66.34 -46.91
N THR A 395 172.26 65.98 -48.12
CA THR A 395 172.63 66.69 -49.36
C THR A 395 172.03 68.09 -49.41
N GLY A 396 170.79 68.27 -48.94
CA GLY A 396 170.14 69.57 -48.79
C GLY A 396 170.81 70.45 -47.74
N LEU A 397 171.21 69.87 -46.60
CA LEU A 397 171.95 70.58 -45.55
C LEU A 397 173.32 71.03 -46.04
N ARG A 398 174.04 70.17 -46.78
CA ARG A 398 175.31 70.52 -47.42
C ARG A 398 175.12 71.69 -48.38
N ASN A 399 174.13 71.63 -49.27
CA ASN A 399 173.82 72.72 -50.21
C ASN A 399 173.43 74.03 -49.50
N PHE A 400 172.62 73.97 -48.43
CA PHE A 400 172.24 75.15 -47.64
C PHE A 400 173.45 75.79 -46.95
N ILE A 401 174.33 74.96 -46.37
CA ILE A 401 175.56 75.41 -45.71
C ILE A 401 176.55 76.01 -46.72
N ASP A 402 176.66 75.43 -47.91
CA ASP A 402 177.46 75.97 -49.03
C ASP A 402 176.93 77.33 -49.52
N LEU A 403 175.60 77.47 -49.63
CA LEU A 403 174.93 78.72 -50.03
C LEU A 403 175.11 79.86 -49.01
N HIS A 404 175.24 79.53 -47.72
CA HIS A 404 175.39 80.51 -46.63
C HIS A 404 176.80 80.54 -46.01
N LYS A 405 177.82 80.00 -46.69
CA LYS A 405 179.17 79.82 -46.13
C LYS A 405 179.85 81.09 -45.62
N SER A 406 179.53 82.26 -46.18
CA SER A 406 180.06 83.57 -45.74
C SER A 406 179.44 84.08 -44.44
N GLU A 407 178.28 83.53 -44.04
CA GLU A 407 177.51 83.94 -42.86
C GLU A 407 177.72 82.96 -41.68
N ILE A 408 178.36 81.81 -41.95
CA ILE A 408 178.59 80.76 -40.95
C ILE A 408 180.03 80.87 -40.43
N LYS A 409 180.15 81.30 -39.18
CA LYS A 409 181.42 81.64 -38.50
C LYS A 409 182.41 80.46 -38.36
N ASP A 410 181.94 79.22 -38.49
CA ASP A 410 182.71 77.97 -38.31
C ASP A 410 182.37 76.92 -39.37
N TYR A 411 182.24 77.37 -40.62
CA TYR A 411 181.86 76.56 -41.78
C TYR A 411 182.63 75.23 -41.87
N TYR A 412 183.97 75.26 -41.74
CA TYR A 412 184.81 74.09 -41.91
C TYR A 412 184.58 73.00 -40.85
N SER A 413 184.21 73.37 -39.62
CA SER A 413 183.87 72.38 -38.59
C SER A 413 182.54 71.68 -38.89
N LEU A 414 181.60 72.42 -39.45
CA LEU A 414 180.27 71.92 -39.78
C LEU A 414 180.28 71.05 -41.04
N GLU A 415 181.04 71.45 -42.06
CA GLU A 415 181.27 70.68 -43.28
C GLU A 415 181.94 69.33 -42.98
N SER A 416 183.00 69.33 -42.16
CA SER A 416 183.70 68.10 -41.75
C SER A 416 182.76 67.11 -41.06
N LYS A 417 181.88 67.58 -40.17
CA LYS A 417 180.91 66.71 -39.49
C LYS A 417 179.87 66.13 -40.45
N ILE A 418 179.48 66.90 -41.47
CA ILE A 418 178.54 66.44 -42.51
C ILE A 418 179.20 65.38 -43.40
N GLU A 419 180.47 65.55 -43.76
CA GLU A 419 181.22 64.55 -44.52
C GLU A 419 181.41 63.25 -43.72
N ASP A 420 181.72 63.34 -42.42
CA ASP A 420 181.80 62.17 -41.54
C ASP A 420 180.46 61.44 -41.45
N LEU A 421 179.35 62.18 -41.37
CA LEU A 421 178.01 61.61 -41.38
C LEU A 421 177.68 60.92 -42.72
N GLN A 422 178.06 61.54 -43.84
CA GLN A 422 177.89 60.96 -45.19
C GLN A 422 178.67 59.65 -45.35
N LYS A 423 179.89 59.61 -44.81
CA LYS A 423 180.72 58.40 -44.79
C LYS A 423 180.09 57.28 -43.96
N LEU A 424 179.64 57.61 -42.74
CA LEU A 424 178.99 56.67 -41.84
C LEU A 424 177.73 56.05 -42.49
N ILE A 425 176.97 56.87 -43.21
CA ILE A 425 175.79 56.44 -43.97
C ILE A 425 176.21 55.48 -45.09
N LEU A 426 177.20 55.83 -45.92
CA LEU A 426 177.66 54.98 -47.03
C LEU A 426 178.22 53.63 -46.56
N ASP A 427 178.89 53.60 -45.41
CA ASP A 427 179.46 52.36 -44.86
C ASP A 427 178.38 51.40 -44.35
N ARG A 428 177.30 51.92 -43.74
CA ARG A 428 176.13 51.10 -43.34
C ARG A 428 175.41 50.50 -44.56
N LEU A 429 175.22 51.29 -45.62
CA LEU A 429 174.62 50.83 -46.90
C LEU A 429 175.36 49.63 -47.49
N ARG A 430 176.68 49.58 -47.36
CA ARG A 430 177.53 48.46 -47.83
C ARG A 430 177.44 47.22 -46.94
N GLN A 431 177.21 47.38 -45.64
CA GLN A 431 177.08 46.27 -44.69
C GLN A 431 175.69 45.59 -44.76
N GLY A 432 174.78 46.18 -45.54
CA GLY A 432 173.42 45.65 -45.70
C GLY A 432 172.55 45.84 -44.47
N GLU A 433 172.99 46.67 -43.52
CA GLU A 433 172.23 47.12 -42.34
C GLU A 433 171.57 48.48 -42.57
#